data_AF-A0A8S8Z7H8-F1
#
_entry.id   AF-A0A8S8Z7H8-F1
#
_cell.length_a   1.000
_cell.length_b   1.000
_cell.length_c   1.000
_cell.angle_alpha   90.00
_cell.angle_beta   90.00
_cell.angle_gamma   90.00
#
_symmetry.space_group_name_H-M   'P 1'
#
loop_
_entity.id
_entity.type
_entity.pdbx_description
1 polymer ?
#
loop_
_entity_poly.entity_id
_entity_poly.type
_entity_poly.pdbx_seq_one_letter_code
_entity_poly.pdbx_strand_id
1 'polypeptide(L)'
;MKVFRFDHLGNLFSVILFPHRWIFEMQEAWHDKNSIGFGSDYETAKGIDHPPSIAGAYFAGKLAVTEYLHKIKKQSGVMVFREIQPEYAVPVGVWQVREGVREAMKNNPQEVDSLNEAIALATKRMSISKNEWLAHGDMLKLITQTSISDFL
;
A
#
# COMPACT_ATOMS: atom_id res chain seq x y z
N MET A 1 -9.99 10.17 -5.37
CA MET A 1 -8.92 9.35 -4.72
C MET A 1 -7.58 10.00 -4.94
N LYS A 2 -6.59 9.74 -4.08
CA LYS A 2 -5.23 10.31 -4.22
C LYS A 2 -4.20 9.18 -4.33
N VAL A 3 -3.35 9.22 -5.34
CA VAL A 3 -2.28 8.24 -5.57
C VAL A 3 -0.93 8.94 -5.47
N PHE A 4 -0.13 8.50 -4.50
CA PHE A 4 1.24 8.94 -4.28
C PHE A 4 2.18 7.87 -4.81
N ARG A 5 3.33 8.29 -5.35
CA ARG A 5 4.34 7.37 -5.87
C ARG A 5 5.74 7.87 -5.56
N PHE A 6 6.64 6.92 -5.39
CA PHE A 6 8.07 7.15 -5.26
C PHE A 6 8.82 5.96 -5.84
N ASP A 7 9.88 6.23 -6.57
CA ASP A 7 10.74 5.22 -7.16
C ASP A 7 12.20 5.53 -6.84
N HIS A 8 12.92 4.53 -6.34
CA HIS A 8 14.34 4.68 -6.02
C HIS A 8 15.09 3.36 -6.16
N LEU A 9 16.05 3.32 -7.08
CA LEU A 9 16.98 2.18 -7.29
C LEU A 9 16.29 0.82 -7.44
N GLY A 10 15.16 0.74 -8.14
CA GLY A 10 14.41 -0.52 -8.30
C GLY A 10 13.47 -0.84 -7.14
N ASN A 11 13.31 0.07 -6.17
CA ASN A 11 12.27 0.01 -5.15
C ASN A 11 11.15 0.98 -5.51
N LEU A 12 9.99 0.45 -5.90
CA LEU A 12 8.84 1.24 -6.32
C LEU A 12 7.79 1.22 -5.22
N PHE A 13 7.37 2.38 -4.78
CA PHE A 13 6.32 2.57 -3.80
C PHE A 13 5.14 3.31 -4.41
N SER A 14 3.93 2.81 -4.17
CA SER A 14 2.68 3.50 -4.49
C SER A 14 1.76 3.46 -3.27
N VAL A 15 1.17 4.61 -2.92
CA VAL A 15 0.19 4.72 -1.83
C VAL A 15 -1.11 5.28 -2.38
N ILE A 16 -2.21 4.60 -2.11
CA ILE A 16 -3.56 5.04 -2.47
C ILE A 16 -4.28 5.45 -1.21
N LEU A 17 -4.81 6.68 -1.21
CA LEU A 17 -5.79 7.14 -0.25
C LEU A 17 -7.17 7.21 -0.91
N PHE A 18 -8.15 6.54 -0.32
CA PHE A 18 -9.53 6.53 -0.81
C PHE A 18 -10.54 6.82 0.32
N PRO A 19 -11.71 7.42 -0.01
CA PRO A 19 -12.71 7.77 0.98
C PRO A 19 -13.29 6.52 1.66
N HIS A 20 -12.87 6.26 2.91
CA HIS A 20 -13.35 5.14 3.70
C HIS A 20 -13.00 5.34 5.19
N ARG A 21 -13.63 4.56 6.08
CA ARG A 21 -13.12 4.39 7.46
C ARG A 21 -11.70 3.80 7.44
N TRP A 22 -10.97 3.95 8.54
CA TRP A 22 -9.63 3.36 8.66
C TRP A 22 -9.67 1.86 8.33
N ILE A 23 -9.01 1.54 7.23
CA ILE A 23 -8.60 0.20 6.80
C ILE A 23 -7.26 0.41 6.11
N PHE A 24 -6.30 -0.47 6.39
CA PHE A 24 -4.96 -0.35 5.88
C PHE A 24 -4.52 -1.70 5.35
N GLU A 25 -3.97 -1.71 4.14
CA GLU A 25 -3.30 -2.87 3.57
C GLU A 25 -1.95 -2.43 3.02
N MET A 26 -0.96 -3.27 3.24
CA MET A 26 0.33 -3.18 2.57
C MET A 26 0.63 -4.49 1.87
N GLN A 27 1.07 -4.40 0.63
CA GLN A 27 1.52 -5.51 -0.18
C GLN A 27 2.95 -5.25 -0.67
N GLU A 28 3.79 -6.26 -0.57
CA GLU A 28 5.15 -6.27 -1.08
C GLU A 28 5.32 -7.42 -2.06
N ALA A 29 6.07 -7.16 -3.11
CA ALA A 29 6.47 -8.19 -4.06
C ALA A 29 7.95 -8.03 -4.41
N TRP A 30 8.65 -9.15 -4.50
CA TRP A 30 10.06 -9.19 -4.83
C TRP A 30 10.33 -10.26 -5.88
N HIS A 31 11.23 -9.95 -6.80
CA HIS A 31 11.65 -10.91 -7.83
C HIS A 31 12.70 -11.86 -7.22
N ASP A 32 12.40 -13.15 -7.18
CA ASP A 32 13.33 -14.22 -6.81
C ASP A 32 13.65 -15.09 -8.03
N LYS A 33 14.71 -14.70 -8.74
CA LYS A 33 15.21 -15.34 -9.97
C LYS A 33 14.13 -15.47 -11.06
N ASN A 34 13.43 -16.61 -11.08
CA ASN A 34 12.40 -16.95 -12.07
C ASN A 34 10.98 -16.92 -11.47
N SER A 35 10.83 -16.48 -10.23
CA SER A 35 9.56 -16.42 -9.51
C SER A 35 9.37 -15.07 -8.85
N ILE A 36 8.13 -14.75 -8.49
CA ILE A 36 7.78 -13.52 -7.77
C ILE A 36 7.25 -13.94 -6.41
N GLY A 37 7.93 -13.50 -5.36
CA GLY A 37 7.45 -13.64 -3.99
C GLY A 37 6.47 -12.50 -3.67
N PHE A 38 5.44 -12.83 -2.90
CA PHE A 38 4.45 -11.88 -2.42
C PHE A 38 4.31 -11.99 -0.90
N GLY A 39 4.08 -10.85 -0.27
CA GLY A 39 3.67 -10.76 1.12
C GLY A 39 2.67 -9.62 1.28
N SER A 40 1.62 -9.84 2.03
CA SER A 40 0.58 -8.84 2.27
C SER A 40 0.04 -8.97 3.68
N ASP A 41 -0.29 -7.83 4.28
CA ASP A 41 -1.01 -7.77 5.55
C ASP A 41 -1.97 -6.61 5.54
N TYR A 42 -3.03 -6.74 6.33
CA TYR A 42 -4.05 -5.72 6.47
C TYR A 42 -4.52 -5.56 7.92
N GLU A 43 -5.20 -4.45 8.17
CA GLU A 43 -6.01 -4.26 9.37
C GLU A 43 -7.29 -3.50 9.08
N THR A 44 -8.22 -3.59 10.03
CA THR A 44 -9.46 -2.83 10.01
C THR A 44 -9.44 -1.74 11.08
N ALA A 45 -10.56 -1.03 11.25
CA ALA A 45 -10.73 -0.06 12.34
C ALA A 45 -10.55 -0.67 13.75
N LYS A 46 -10.59 -2.00 13.89
CA LYS A 46 -10.31 -2.71 15.14
C LYS A 46 -8.80 -2.90 15.41
N GLY A 47 -7.95 -2.49 14.48
CA GLY A 47 -6.52 -2.80 14.47
C GLY A 47 -6.24 -4.16 13.85
N ILE A 48 -4.96 -4.55 13.89
CA ILE A 48 -4.49 -5.85 13.44
C ILE A 48 -4.87 -6.93 14.47
N ASP A 49 -5.43 -8.05 14.01
CA ASP A 49 -5.90 -9.17 14.84
C ASP A 49 -5.07 -10.45 14.66
N HIS A 50 -4.00 -10.39 13.86
CA HIS A 50 -3.10 -11.49 13.55
C HIS A 50 -1.63 -11.03 13.57
N PRO A 51 -0.66 -11.94 13.74
CA PRO A 51 0.74 -11.63 13.53
C PRO A 51 0.99 -11.26 12.06
N PRO A 52 1.54 -10.08 11.74
CA PRO A 52 1.75 -9.66 10.36
C PRO A 52 2.84 -10.49 9.66
N SER A 53 2.53 -11.02 8.48
CA SER A 53 3.42 -11.77 7.60
C SER A 53 4.63 -10.96 7.10
N ILE A 54 4.44 -9.66 6.82
CA ILE A 54 5.45 -8.68 6.41
C ILE A 54 5.76 -7.67 7.53
N ALA A 55 5.65 -8.10 8.78
CA ALA A 55 5.72 -7.32 10.03
C ALA A 55 6.51 -6.00 9.97
N GLY A 56 7.82 -6.07 9.68
CA GLY A 56 8.68 -4.89 9.68
C GLY A 56 8.24 -3.84 8.67
N ALA A 57 8.02 -4.27 7.42
CA ALA A 57 7.55 -3.40 6.35
C ALA A 57 6.16 -2.83 6.64
N TYR A 58 5.24 -3.68 7.09
CA TYR A 58 3.87 -3.29 7.43
C TYR A 58 3.84 -2.11 8.42
N PHE A 59 4.52 -2.23 9.56
CA PHE A 59 4.51 -1.18 10.56
C PHE A 59 5.23 0.08 10.09
N ALA A 60 6.29 -0.05 9.29
CA ALA A 60 6.99 1.06 8.69
C ALA A 60 6.11 1.86 7.71
N GLY A 61 5.39 1.16 6.82
CA GLY A 61 4.46 1.76 5.89
C GLY A 61 3.29 2.43 6.61
N LYS A 62 2.70 1.74 7.59
CA LYS A 62 1.60 2.28 8.41
C LYS A 62 2.01 3.55 9.14
N LEU A 63 3.18 3.57 9.78
CA LEU A 63 3.70 4.76 10.46
C LEU A 63 3.83 5.95 9.49
N ALA A 64 4.46 5.74 8.33
CA ALA A 64 4.67 6.79 7.34
C ALA A 64 3.35 7.38 6.80
N VAL A 65 2.34 6.55 6.53
CA VAL A 65 1.05 7.04 6.05
C VAL A 65 0.27 7.75 7.16
N THR A 66 0.30 7.22 8.38
CA THR A 66 -0.42 7.83 9.51
C THR A 66 0.17 9.18 9.91
N GLU A 67 1.48 9.38 9.80
CA GLU A 67 2.13 10.70 9.96
C GLU A 67 1.53 11.74 8.99
N TYR A 68 1.37 11.37 7.71
CA TYR A 68 0.75 12.23 6.71
C TYR A 68 -0.73 12.52 7.03
N LEU A 69 -1.51 11.47 7.33
CA LEU A 69 -2.94 11.61 7.65
C LEU A 69 -3.18 12.46 8.90
N HIS A 70 -2.34 12.30 9.92
CA HIS A 70 -2.35 13.11 11.13
C HIS A 70 -2.08 14.59 10.81
N LYS A 71 -1.06 14.88 10.00
CA LYS A 71 -0.71 16.24 9.56
C LYS A 71 -1.88 16.94 8.85
N ILE A 72 -2.59 16.22 7.99
CA ILE A 72 -3.74 16.79 7.25
C ILE A 72 -5.07 16.68 8.02
N LYS A 73 -5.06 16.08 9.21
CA LYS A 73 -6.23 15.84 10.08
C LYS A 73 -7.38 15.12 9.35
N LYS A 74 -7.06 14.06 8.60
CA LYS A 74 -8.05 13.24 7.87
C LYS A 74 -7.91 11.77 8.18
N GLN A 75 -9.02 11.04 8.06
CA GLN A 75 -9.06 9.58 7.99
C GLN A 75 -9.23 9.13 6.54
N SER A 76 -8.68 7.97 6.20
CA SER A 76 -8.76 7.37 4.86
C SER A 76 -8.65 5.85 4.95
N GLY A 77 -9.21 5.15 3.96
CA GLY A 77 -8.73 3.82 3.60
C GLY A 77 -7.39 3.95 2.87
N VAL A 78 -6.49 2.99 3.08
CA VAL A 78 -5.11 3.04 2.58
C VAL A 78 -4.72 1.73 1.94
N MET A 79 -4.15 1.79 0.73
CA MET A 79 -3.42 0.68 0.12
C MET A 79 -1.98 1.12 -0.15
N VAL A 80 -1.01 0.29 0.23
CA VAL A 80 0.41 0.50 -0.08
C VAL A 80 0.89 -0.67 -0.93
N PHE A 81 1.48 -0.36 -2.08
CA PHE A 81 2.16 -1.33 -2.94
C PHE A 81 3.65 -1.04 -2.94
N ARG A 82 4.45 -2.09 -2.79
CA ARG A 82 5.90 -2.02 -2.93
C ARG A 82 6.41 -3.11 -3.85
N GLU A 83 7.04 -2.74 -4.94
CA GLU A 83 7.77 -3.69 -5.79
C GLU A 83 9.28 -3.53 -5.58
N ILE A 84 9.96 -4.65 -5.36
CA ILE A 84 11.41 -4.76 -5.27
C ILE A 84 11.91 -5.46 -6.53
N GLN A 85 12.43 -4.69 -7.47
CA GLN A 85 12.95 -5.19 -8.74
C GLN A 85 14.34 -5.84 -8.60
N PRO A 86 14.75 -6.74 -9.51
CA PRO A 86 16.04 -7.43 -9.45
C PRO A 86 17.26 -6.50 -9.40
N GLU A 87 17.14 -5.28 -9.97
CA GLU A 87 18.21 -4.29 -10.00
C GLU A 87 18.49 -3.68 -8.61
N TYR A 88 17.63 -3.97 -7.62
CA TYR A 88 17.81 -3.56 -6.25
C TYR A 88 18.91 -4.37 -5.57
N ALA A 89 20.14 -3.87 -5.66
CA ALA A 89 21.34 -4.60 -5.24
C ALA A 89 21.59 -4.64 -3.72
N VAL A 90 20.92 -3.83 -2.90
CA VAL A 90 21.28 -3.66 -1.47
C VAL A 90 20.05 -3.66 -0.55
N PRO A 91 19.76 -4.74 0.20
CA PRO A 91 18.69 -4.75 1.19
C PRO A 91 19.10 -3.95 2.44
N VAL A 92 18.72 -2.67 2.53
CA VAL A 92 18.99 -1.81 3.71
C VAL A 92 17.94 -1.93 4.83
N GLY A 93 17.12 -2.99 4.81
CA GLY A 93 16.14 -3.29 5.86
C GLY A 93 14.88 -2.40 5.84
N VAL A 94 14.15 -2.44 6.95
CA VAL A 94 12.80 -1.86 7.11
C VAL A 94 12.78 -0.32 7.02
N TRP A 95 13.90 0.35 7.33
CA TRP A 95 14.00 1.80 7.27
C TRP A 95 13.68 2.34 5.87
N GLN A 96 14.07 1.64 4.81
CA GLN A 96 13.78 2.07 3.44
C GLN A 96 12.31 2.01 3.08
N VAL A 97 11.53 1.10 3.68
CA VAL A 97 10.08 1.13 3.54
C VAL A 97 9.51 2.42 4.12
N ARG A 98 9.92 2.74 5.34
CA ARG A 98 9.43 3.93 6.05
C ARG A 98 9.76 5.21 5.28
N GLU A 99 11.01 5.38 4.88
CA GLU A 99 11.41 6.58 4.14
C GLU A 99 10.86 6.59 2.72
N GLY A 100 10.81 5.46 2.02
CA GLY A 100 10.23 5.38 0.68
C GLY A 100 8.76 5.76 0.65
N VAL A 101 7.98 5.30 1.63
CA VAL A 101 6.58 5.72 1.79
C VAL A 101 6.50 7.20 2.20
N ARG A 102 7.35 7.70 3.10
CA ARG A 102 7.37 9.14 3.44
C ARG A 102 7.67 10.03 2.24
N GLU A 103 8.65 9.66 1.42
CA GLU A 103 8.98 10.40 0.20
C GLU A 103 7.82 10.35 -0.80
N ALA A 104 7.14 9.20 -0.95
CA ALA A 104 5.92 9.13 -1.74
C ALA A 104 4.86 10.13 -1.24
N MET A 105 4.60 10.15 0.07
CA MET A 105 3.58 11.02 0.68
C MET A 105 3.95 12.52 0.69
N LYS A 106 5.23 12.88 0.47
CA LYS A 106 5.67 14.28 0.27
C LYS A 106 5.38 14.79 -1.13
N ASN A 107 5.31 13.90 -2.13
CA ASN A 107 5.04 14.25 -3.50
C ASN A 107 3.58 14.70 -3.70
N ASN A 108 3.33 15.49 -4.74
CA ASN A 108 1.97 15.84 -5.13
C ASN A 108 1.22 14.59 -5.62
N PRO A 109 0.08 14.23 -5.01
CA PRO A 109 -0.68 13.08 -5.44
C PRO A 109 -1.33 13.32 -6.80
N GLN A 110 -1.52 12.25 -7.54
CA GLN A 110 -2.41 12.25 -8.70
C GLN A 110 -3.83 11.91 -8.24
N GLU A 111 -4.80 12.68 -8.72
CA GLU A 111 -6.21 12.50 -8.37
C GLU A 111 -6.94 11.72 -9.46
N VAL A 112 -7.81 10.80 -9.02
CA VAL A 112 -8.64 9.94 -9.89
C VAL A 112 -9.99 9.68 -9.25
N ASP A 113 -10.97 9.27 -10.04
CA ASP A 113 -12.38 9.22 -9.63
C ASP A 113 -12.84 7.83 -9.18
N SER A 114 -12.13 6.76 -9.58
CA SER A 114 -12.44 5.39 -9.17
C SER A 114 -11.27 4.65 -8.49
N LEU A 115 -11.58 3.70 -7.60
CA LEU A 115 -10.56 2.87 -6.96
C LEU A 115 -9.85 2.01 -7.99
N ASN A 116 -10.58 1.57 -9.00
CA ASN A 116 -10.07 0.82 -10.13
C ASN A 116 -9.00 1.60 -10.92
N GLU A 117 -9.22 2.89 -11.17
CA GLU A 117 -8.23 3.81 -11.75
C GLU A 117 -7.06 4.03 -10.81
N ALA A 118 -7.31 4.21 -9.51
CA ALA A 118 -6.25 4.42 -8.53
C ALA A 118 -5.27 3.24 -8.50
N ILE A 119 -5.78 2.01 -8.50
CA ILE A 119 -4.97 0.79 -8.53
C ILE A 119 -4.25 0.66 -9.87
N ALA A 120 -4.93 0.95 -10.99
CA ALA A 120 -4.28 0.95 -12.30
C ALA A 120 -3.13 1.98 -12.37
N LEU A 121 -3.31 3.16 -11.78
CA LEU A 121 -2.31 4.22 -11.74
C LEU A 121 -1.13 3.91 -10.81
N ALA A 122 -1.42 3.27 -9.68
CA ALA A 122 -0.42 2.83 -8.69
C ALA A 122 0.48 1.72 -9.25
N THR A 123 -0.09 0.80 -10.03
CA THR A 123 0.62 -0.36 -10.60
C THR A 123 1.19 -0.08 -12.00
N LYS A 124 0.88 1.06 -12.63
CA LYS A 124 1.31 1.37 -14.01
C LYS A 124 2.82 1.29 -14.27
N ARG A 125 3.64 1.63 -13.27
CA ARG A 125 5.11 1.61 -13.37
C ARG A 125 5.74 0.31 -12.85
N MET A 126 4.92 -0.54 -12.24
CA MET A 126 5.33 -1.83 -11.69
C MET A 126 5.41 -2.85 -12.82
N SER A 127 6.32 -3.81 -12.72
CA SER A 127 6.39 -4.92 -13.68
C SER A 127 5.29 -5.95 -13.43
N ILE A 128 4.83 -6.02 -12.17
CA ILE A 128 3.75 -6.90 -11.74
C ILE A 128 2.41 -6.34 -12.18
N SER A 129 1.60 -7.20 -12.81
CA SER A 129 0.29 -6.80 -13.30
C SER A 129 -0.64 -6.40 -12.17
N LYS A 130 -1.55 -5.45 -12.46
CA LYS A 130 -2.63 -5.07 -11.55
C LYS A 130 -3.43 -6.29 -11.03
N ASN A 131 -3.72 -7.26 -11.90
CA ASN A 131 -4.52 -8.42 -11.52
C ASN A 131 -3.79 -9.31 -10.52
N GLU A 132 -2.47 -9.43 -10.66
CA GLU A 132 -1.65 -10.20 -9.73
C GLU A 132 -1.65 -9.53 -8.33
N TRP A 133 -1.44 -8.21 -8.28
CA TRP A 133 -1.60 -7.45 -7.02
C TRP A 133 -2.98 -7.62 -6.38
N LEU A 134 -4.04 -7.62 -7.18
CA LEU A 134 -5.40 -7.82 -6.67
C LEU A 134 -5.65 -9.26 -6.18
N ALA A 135 -4.98 -10.25 -6.75
CA ALA A 135 -5.13 -11.65 -6.35
C ALA A 135 -4.48 -11.94 -4.99
N HIS A 136 -3.39 -11.23 -4.65
CA HIS A 136 -2.66 -11.35 -3.37
C HIS A 136 -3.10 -10.32 -2.31
N GLY A 137 -4.10 -9.50 -2.62
CA GLY A 137 -4.69 -8.52 -1.70
C GLY A 137 -6.03 -8.94 -1.12
N ASP A 138 -6.36 -8.38 0.03
CA ASP A 138 -7.62 -8.50 0.75
C ASP A 138 -8.46 -7.21 0.73
N MET A 139 -7.88 -6.07 0.34
CA MET A 139 -8.57 -4.76 0.40
C MET A 139 -9.94 -4.75 -0.29
N LEU A 140 -10.07 -5.36 -1.48
CA LEU A 140 -11.37 -5.39 -2.17
C LEU A 140 -12.43 -6.12 -1.35
N LYS A 141 -12.06 -7.20 -0.65
CA LYS A 141 -12.96 -7.94 0.26
C LYS A 141 -13.35 -7.06 1.45
N LEU A 142 -12.38 -6.34 2.04
CA LEU A 142 -12.62 -5.44 3.17
C LEU A 142 -13.55 -4.29 2.84
N ILE A 143 -13.49 -3.75 1.62
CA ILE A 143 -14.38 -2.67 1.16
C ILE A 143 -15.80 -3.19 0.92
N THR A 144 -15.94 -4.42 0.40
CA THR A 144 -17.27 -5.03 0.20
C THR A 144 -17.94 -5.46 1.50
N GLN A 145 -17.18 -5.62 2.59
CA GLN A 145 -17.71 -5.98 3.89
C GLN A 145 -18.42 -4.78 4.52
N THR A 146 -19.75 -4.78 4.34
CA THR A 146 -20.71 -3.73 4.72
C THR A 146 -20.57 -3.28 6.17
N SER A 147 -20.70 -1.98 6.42
CA SER A 147 -20.78 -1.43 7.77
C SER A 147 -22.15 -1.76 8.38
N ILE A 148 -22.23 -1.97 9.70
CA ILE A 148 -23.53 -2.03 10.41
C ILE A 148 -24.37 -0.77 10.13
N SER A 149 -23.72 0.37 9.86
CA SER A 149 -24.36 1.63 9.50
C SER A 149 -25.15 1.58 8.19
N ASP A 150 -24.86 0.64 7.28
CA ASP A 150 -25.61 0.50 6.03
C ASP A 150 -26.87 -0.39 6.20
N PHE A 151 -27.10 -0.94 7.40
CA PHE A 151 -28.25 -1.78 7.76
C PHE A 151 -29.22 -1.11 8.75
N LEU A 152 -28.99 0.16 9.11
CA LEU A 152 -29.87 0.99 9.95
C LEU A 152 -30.53 2.09 9.11
#